data_AF-A0A9J7MNV4-F1
#
_entry.id   AF-A0A9J7MNV4-F1
#
_cell.length_a   1.000
_cell.length_b   1.000
_cell.length_c   1.000
_cell.angle_alpha   90.00
_cell.angle_beta   90.00
_cell.angle_gamma   90.00
#
_symmetry.space_group_name_H-M   'P 1'
#
loop_
_entity.id
_entity.type
_entity.pdbx_description
1 polymer ?
#
loop_
_entity_poly.entity_id
_entity_poly.type
_entity_poly.pdbx_seq_one_letter_code
_entity_poly.pdbx_strand_id
1 'polypeptide(L)'
;MTELGNQRSKRVITGVSLLGIEKRYVPNKHYLYILSVKWSEGSEFIIYRRYSAFFQLHQKLSELFPIETGAVSRKDQTIPPLPKQRWFGNEKFKVADERMLTIDGYCRKVAIAEPKISEHEEVLSFFETLPEDLTPPPPDPKKPNKTYLTFESKGGDNKDKGKSADKSGMM
;
A
#
# COMPACT_ATOMS: atom_id res chain seq x y z
N MET A 1 10.90 47.25 -7.72
CA MET A 1 11.01 46.02 -8.52
C MET A 1 10.57 44.88 -7.63
N THR A 2 9.45 44.28 -7.99
CA THR A 2 8.65 43.38 -7.14
C THR A 2 9.33 42.02 -7.03
N GLU A 3 9.50 41.52 -5.80
CA GLU A 3 9.86 40.14 -5.53
C GLU A 3 8.75 39.22 -6.03
N LEU A 4 9.00 38.49 -7.11
CA LEU A 4 8.16 37.36 -7.49
C LEU A 4 8.50 36.21 -6.55
N GLY A 5 7.85 36.21 -5.39
CA GLY A 5 7.75 35.04 -4.53
C GLY A 5 7.29 33.87 -5.39
N ASN A 6 8.15 32.87 -5.54
CA ASN A 6 7.85 31.63 -6.24
C ASN A 6 6.79 30.87 -5.43
N GLN A 7 5.54 31.27 -5.57
CA GLN A 7 4.37 30.59 -5.02
C GLN A 7 4.17 29.31 -5.85
N ARG A 8 5.08 28.34 -5.71
CA ARG A 8 4.75 26.96 -6.06
C ARG A 8 3.58 26.60 -5.15
N SER A 9 2.40 26.46 -5.74
CA SER A 9 1.25 25.87 -5.07
C SER A 9 1.71 24.62 -4.31
N LYS A 10 1.42 24.57 -3.01
CA LYS A 10 1.77 23.42 -2.17
C LYS A 10 1.14 22.17 -2.79
N ARG A 11 1.96 21.15 -3.02
CA ARG A 11 1.53 19.89 -3.63
C ARG A 11 0.74 19.09 -2.61
N VAL A 12 -0.52 18.77 -2.90
CA VAL A 12 -1.42 18.07 -1.98
C VAL A 12 -1.87 16.75 -2.60
N ILE A 13 -2.00 15.72 -1.77
CA ILE A 13 -2.52 14.42 -2.18
C ILE A 13 -4.05 14.53 -2.33
N THR A 14 -4.57 14.23 -3.52
CA THR A 14 -6.01 14.29 -3.81
C THR A 14 -6.66 12.90 -3.89
N GLY A 15 -5.86 11.84 -3.97
CA GLY A 15 -6.37 10.48 -3.96
C GLY A 15 -5.26 9.44 -3.75
N VAL A 16 -5.58 8.37 -3.04
CA VAL A 16 -4.72 7.20 -2.89
C VAL A 16 -5.54 5.92 -3.03
N SER A 17 -5.01 4.93 -3.74
CA SER A 17 -5.64 3.61 -3.88
C SER A 17 -4.61 2.50 -3.88
N LEU A 18 -4.85 1.44 -3.11
CA LEU A 18 -4.03 0.23 -3.17
C LEU A 18 -4.44 -0.63 -4.37
N LEU A 19 -3.52 -0.83 -5.30
CA LEU A 19 -3.75 -1.58 -6.53
C LEU A 19 -3.42 -3.07 -6.39
N GLY A 20 -2.48 -3.43 -5.52
CA GLY A 20 -1.98 -4.80 -5.45
C GLY A 20 -0.74 -4.99 -4.61
N ILE A 21 -0.17 -6.19 -4.71
CA ILE A 21 1.12 -6.55 -4.15
C ILE A 21 2.03 -7.03 -5.26
N GLU A 22 3.29 -6.60 -5.24
CA GLU A 22 4.35 -7.18 -6.05
C GLU A 22 5.33 -7.94 -5.16
N LYS A 23 5.57 -9.19 -5.52
CA LYS A 23 6.63 -10.03 -4.95
C LYS A 23 7.88 -9.90 -5.80
N ARG A 24 8.97 -9.42 -5.20
CA ARG A 24 10.30 -9.33 -5.82
C ARG A 24 11.29 -10.29 -5.18
N TYR A 25 12.35 -10.62 -5.90
CA TYR A 25 13.41 -11.53 -5.45
C TYR A 25 14.79 -10.86 -5.32
N VAL A 26 14.98 -9.68 -5.92
CA VAL A 26 16.22 -8.89 -5.91
C VAL A 26 16.01 -7.60 -5.10
N PRO A 27 16.91 -7.21 -4.19
CA PRO A 27 18.15 -7.90 -3.80
C PRO A 27 17.89 -9.16 -2.95
N ASN A 28 16.72 -9.24 -2.32
CA ASN A 28 16.27 -10.39 -1.54
C ASN A 28 14.77 -10.60 -1.79
N LYS A 29 14.20 -11.74 -1.39
CA LYS A 29 12.75 -11.95 -1.46
C LYS A 29 12.00 -10.95 -0.56
N HIS A 30 11.14 -10.12 -1.14
CA HIS A 30 10.31 -9.16 -0.40
C HIS A 30 8.98 -8.89 -1.12
N TYR A 31 8.06 -8.24 -0.42
CA TYR A 31 6.75 -7.83 -0.94
C TYR A 31 6.64 -6.30 -0.88
N LEU A 32 6.04 -5.75 -1.93
CA LEU A 32 5.77 -4.33 -2.09
C LEU A 32 4.27 -4.14 -2.29
N TYR A 33 3.68 -3.20 -1.57
CA TYR A 33 2.34 -2.72 -1.83
C TYR A 33 2.42 -1.70 -2.96
N ILE A 34 1.53 -1.84 -3.94
CA ILE A 34 1.46 -0.99 -5.12
C ILE A 34 0.36 0.04 -4.88
N LEU A 35 0.72 1.31 -4.79
CA LEU A 35 -0.22 2.41 -4.55
C LEU A 35 -0.31 3.29 -5.80
N SER A 36 -1.51 3.69 -6.18
CA SER A 36 -1.72 4.85 -7.04
C SER A 36 -1.90 6.10 -6.19
N VAL A 37 -1.17 7.17 -6.49
CA VAL A 37 -1.21 8.45 -5.78
C VAL A 37 -1.52 9.57 -6.76
N LYS A 38 -2.63 10.26 -6.52
CA LYS A 38 -3.08 11.44 -7.27
C LYS A 38 -2.74 12.71 -6.51
N TRP A 39 -2.31 13.71 -7.25
CA TRP A 39 -1.88 15.00 -6.72
C TRP A 39 -2.70 16.16 -7.25
N SER A 40 -2.69 17.28 -6.53
CA SER A 40 -3.45 18.50 -6.81
C SER A 40 -3.21 19.11 -8.18
N GLU A 41 -2.01 18.92 -8.73
CA GLU A 41 -1.60 19.40 -10.06
C GLU A 41 -2.07 18.47 -11.20
N GLY A 42 -2.85 17.44 -10.89
CA GLY A 42 -3.43 16.49 -11.84
C GLY A 42 -2.53 15.29 -12.17
N SER A 43 -1.33 15.22 -11.60
CA SER A 43 -0.44 14.08 -11.78
C SER A 43 -0.93 12.84 -11.01
N GLU A 44 -0.73 11.66 -11.58
CA GLU A 44 -0.97 10.36 -10.93
C GLU A 44 0.25 9.47 -11.12
N PHE A 45 0.74 8.89 -10.02
CA PHE A 45 1.93 8.05 -10.02
C PHE A 45 1.70 6.73 -9.31
N ILE A 46 2.33 5.67 -9.81
CA ILE A 46 2.40 4.38 -9.13
C ILE A 46 3.68 4.34 -8.28
N ILE A 47 3.53 4.03 -7.00
CA ILE A 47 4.65 3.87 -6.06
C ILE A 47 4.61 2.49 -5.40
N TYR A 48 5.79 2.05 -4.94
CA TYR A 48 5.98 0.75 -4.33
C TYR A 48 6.55 0.92 -2.92
N ARG A 49 5.85 0.36 -1.92
CA ARG A 49 6.29 0.49 -0.51
C ARG A 49 6.29 -0.86 0.19
N ARG A 50 7.34 -1.11 0.98
CA ARG A 50 7.37 -2.27 1.89
C ARG A 50 6.51 -1.98 3.12
N TYR A 51 6.02 -3.03 3.77
CA TYR A 51 5.29 -2.91 5.04
C TYR A 51 6.03 -2.04 6.08
N SER A 52 7.36 -2.19 6.16
CA SER A 52 8.20 -1.44 7.08
C SER A 52 8.13 0.07 6.89
N ALA A 53 7.93 0.55 5.65
CA ALA A 53 7.82 1.98 5.38
C ALA A 53 6.52 2.56 5.96
N PHE A 54 5.40 1.84 5.86
CA PHE A 54 4.14 2.25 6.49
C PHE A 54 4.27 2.28 8.01
N PHE A 55 4.95 1.28 8.59
CA PHE A 55 5.19 1.24 10.03
C PHE A 55 6.05 2.42 10.50
N GLN A 56 7.13 2.74 9.78
CA GLN A 56 7.99 3.90 10.06
C GLN A 56 7.21 5.22 9.99
N LEU A 57 6.39 5.41 8.95
CA LEU A 57 5.50 6.57 8.86
C LEU A 57 4.57 6.65 10.08
N HIS A 58 3.93 5.55 10.45
CA HIS A 58 3.02 5.54 11.61
C HIS A 58 3.74 5.86 12.92
N GLN A 59 4.98 5.39 13.11
CA GLN A 59 5.78 5.78 14.27
C GLN A 59 6.04 7.29 14.29
N LYS A 60 6.43 7.88 13.16
CA LYS A 60 6.63 9.33 13.04
C LYS A 60 5.36 10.13 13.30
N LEU A 61 4.23 9.70 12.73
CA LEU A 61 2.93 10.32 13.01
C LEU A 61 2.54 10.18 14.48
N SER A 62 2.93 9.11 15.16
CA SER A 62 2.66 8.93 16.60
C SER A 62 3.50 9.86 17.47
N GLU A 63 4.72 10.18 17.04
CA GLU A 63 5.59 11.17 17.68
C GLU A 63 5.04 12.61 17.50
N LEU A 64 4.56 12.94 16.30
CA LEU A 64 4.14 14.29 15.93
C LEU A 64 2.67 14.61 16.26
N PHE A 65 1.80 13.63 16.11
CA PHE A 65 0.33 13.75 16.23
C PHE A 65 -0.22 12.67 17.18
N PRO A 66 0.18 12.70 18.47
CA PRO A 66 -0.13 11.62 19.41
C PRO A 66 -1.63 11.53 19.75
N ILE A 67 -2.41 12.59 19.54
CA ILE A 67 -3.87 12.58 19.75
C ILE A 67 -4.53 11.83 18.59
N GLU A 68 -4.23 12.22 17.35
CA GLU A 68 -4.84 11.68 16.14
C GLU A 68 -4.45 10.22 15.87
N THR A 69 -3.26 9.81 16.29
CA THR A 69 -2.83 8.41 16.25
C THR A 69 -3.36 7.57 17.42
N GLY A 70 -4.01 8.19 18.40
CA GLY A 70 -4.57 7.52 19.58
C GLY A 70 -3.53 7.11 20.63
N ALA A 71 -2.32 7.69 20.59
CA ALA A 71 -1.29 7.49 21.60
C ALA A 71 -1.67 8.14 22.95
N VAL A 72 -2.46 9.22 22.93
CA VAL A 72 -3.04 9.84 24.15
C VAL A 72 -4.36 9.17 24.53
N SER A 73 -5.29 9.04 23.59
CA SER A 73 -6.65 8.55 23.83
C SER A 73 -7.22 7.92 22.55
N ARG A 74 -7.85 6.74 22.67
CA ARG A 74 -8.54 6.10 21.53
C ARG A 74 -9.79 6.85 21.06
N LYS A 75 -10.38 7.70 21.91
CA LYS A 75 -11.61 8.43 21.55
C LYS A 75 -11.35 9.50 20.49
N ASP A 76 -10.15 10.07 20.50
CA ASP A 76 -9.73 11.17 19.64
C ASP A 76 -8.90 10.66 18.44
N GLN A 77 -8.79 9.33 18.30
CA GLN A 77 -8.02 8.69 17.24
C GLN A 77 -8.74 8.80 15.89
N THR A 78 -8.11 9.49 14.94
CA THR A 78 -8.58 9.64 13.56
C THR A 78 -7.71 8.88 12.56
N ILE A 79 -6.43 8.66 12.88
CA ILE A 79 -5.50 7.83 12.12
C ILE A 79 -5.53 6.42 12.69
N PRO A 80 -5.93 5.40 11.90
CA PRO A 80 -6.02 4.04 12.40
C PRO A 80 -4.63 3.48 12.73
N PRO A 81 -4.54 2.56 13.71
CA PRO A 81 -3.29 1.90 14.01
C PRO A 81 -2.91 0.96 12.87
N LEU A 82 -1.61 0.79 12.65
CA LEU A 82 -1.11 -0.30 11.81
C LEU A 82 -0.78 -1.52 12.67
N PRO A 83 -0.96 -2.75 12.15
CA PRO A 83 -0.47 -3.93 12.83
C PRO A 83 1.02 -3.78 13.16
N LYS A 84 1.48 -4.35 14.28
CA LYS A 84 2.91 -4.26 14.59
C LYS A 84 3.70 -5.07 13.56
N GLN A 85 4.83 -4.53 13.13
CA GLN A 85 5.78 -5.31 12.35
C GLN A 85 6.25 -6.51 13.18
N ARG A 86 6.08 -7.72 12.63
CA ARG A 86 6.64 -8.92 13.26
C ARG A 86 8.11 -8.97 12.87
N TRP A 87 8.99 -8.81 13.86
CA TRP A 87 10.44 -8.72 13.68
C TRP A 87 11.10 -10.05 13.30
N PHE A 88 10.36 -11.17 13.42
CA PHE A 88 10.88 -12.51 13.16
C PHE A 88 10.20 -13.17 11.96
N GLY A 89 11.04 -13.53 10.98
CA GLY A 89 10.68 -14.34 9.81
C GLY A 89 10.53 -13.55 8.53
N ASN A 90 10.83 -14.21 7.40
CA ASN A 90 10.48 -13.70 6.08
C ASN A 90 8.97 -13.46 6.02
N GLU A 91 8.55 -12.28 5.57
CA GLU A 91 7.15 -12.03 5.28
C GLU A 91 6.64 -13.12 4.32
N LYS A 92 5.48 -13.68 4.62
CA LYS A 92 4.81 -14.67 3.76
C LYS A 92 3.81 -13.89 2.93
N PHE A 93 3.60 -14.29 1.67
CA PHE A 93 2.61 -13.65 0.80
C PHE A 93 1.24 -13.51 1.48
N LYS A 94 0.77 -14.59 2.13
CA LYS A 94 -0.47 -14.60 2.92
C LYS A 94 -0.55 -13.45 3.93
N VAL A 95 0.55 -13.10 4.59
CA VAL A 95 0.58 -11.99 5.56
C VAL A 95 0.45 -10.65 4.86
N ALA A 96 1.09 -10.47 3.70
CA ALA A 96 0.97 -9.23 2.93
C ALA A 96 -0.45 -9.07 2.35
N ASP A 97 -1.01 -10.16 1.83
CA ASP A 97 -2.37 -10.23 1.29
C ASP A 97 -3.43 -9.90 2.35
N GLU A 98 -3.37 -10.53 3.53
CA GLU A 98 -4.27 -10.25 4.67
C GLU A 98 -4.22 -8.78 5.14
N ARG A 99 -3.12 -8.07 4.88
CA ARG A 99 -2.92 -6.67 5.29
C ARG A 99 -3.44 -5.66 4.28
N MET A 100 -3.76 -6.05 3.05
CA MET A 100 -4.09 -5.13 1.97
C MET A 100 -5.23 -4.16 2.35
N LEU A 101 -6.34 -4.68 2.87
CA LEU A 101 -7.48 -3.85 3.28
C LEU A 101 -7.10 -2.84 4.38
N THR A 102 -6.28 -3.27 5.33
CA THR A 102 -5.79 -2.41 6.42
C THR A 102 -4.85 -1.32 5.90
N ILE A 103 -3.93 -1.66 4.99
CA ILE A 103 -3.02 -0.69 4.36
C ILE A 103 -3.79 0.32 3.53
N ASP A 104 -4.72 -0.14 2.71
CA ASP A 104 -5.55 0.68 1.84
C ASP A 104 -6.39 1.68 2.67
N GLY A 105 -7.04 1.20 3.73
CA GLY A 105 -7.78 2.04 4.68
C GLY A 105 -6.89 3.05 5.40
N TYR A 106 -5.70 2.63 5.86
CA TYR A 106 -4.73 3.50 6.51
C TYR A 106 -4.26 4.63 5.59
N CYS A 107 -3.85 4.30 4.36
CA CYS A 107 -3.35 5.29 3.40
C CYS A 107 -4.40 6.35 3.08
N ARG A 108 -5.64 5.92 2.83
CA ARG A 108 -6.75 6.87 2.61
C ARG A 108 -6.96 7.78 3.81
N LYS A 109 -6.97 7.24 5.03
CA LYS A 109 -7.18 8.04 6.24
C LYS A 109 -6.07 9.07 6.47
N VAL A 110 -4.82 8.69 6.22
CA VAL A 110 -3.68 9.64 6.29
C VAL A 110 -3.77 10.71 5.20
N ALA A 111 -4.07 10.32 3.97
CA ALA A 111 -4.16 11.25 2.84
C ALA A 111 -5.28 12.29 2.97
N ILE A 112 -6.41 11.94 3.61
CA ILE A 112 -7.54 12.86 3.85
C ILE A 112 -7.56 13.46 5.26
N ALA A 113 -6.51 13.24 6.06
CA ALA A 113 -6.41 13.83 7.39
C ALA A 113 -6.35 15.36 7.31
N GLU A 114 -6.52 16.02 8.46
CA GLU A 114 -6.36 17.48 8.56
C GLU A 114 -5.04 17.95 7.92
N PRO A 115 -4.99 19.15 7.30
CA PRO A 115 -3.81 19.64 6.58
C PRO A 115 -2.51 19.62 7.38
N LYS A 116 -2.58 19.81 8.70
CA LYS A 116 -1.41 19.72 9.60
C LYS A 116 -0.72 18.35 9.55
N ILE A 117 -1.46 17.30 9.16
CA ILE A 117 -1.01 15.91 9.03
C ILE A 117 -0.81 15.54 7.57
N SER A 118 -1.85 15.64 6.74
CA SER A 118 -1.83 15.17 5.35
C SER A 118 -0.82 15.92 4.48
N GLU A 119 -0.52 17.17 4.83
CA GLU A 119 0.45 18.00 4.16
C GLU A 119 1.75 18.19 4.96
N HIS A 120 1.98 17.35 5.99
CA HIS A 120 3.23 17.30 6.72
C HIS A 120 4.32 16.64 5.86
N GLU A 121 5.57 17.05 6.01
CA GLU A 121 6.70 16.59 5.19
C GLU A 121 6.86 15.06 5.18
N GLU A 122 6.71 14.41 6.34
CA GLU A 122 6.77 12.95 6.48
C GLU A 122 5.69 12.23 5.65
N VAL A 123 4.48 12.79 5.56
CA VAL A 123 3.39 12.21 4.76
C VAL A 123 3.64 12.44 3.28
N LEU A 124 3.98 13.67 2.89
CA LEU A 124 4.24 14.00 1.49
C LEU A 124 5.42 13.17 0.95
N SER A 125 6.53 13.11 1.68
CA SER A 125 7.71 12.32 1.35
C SER A 125 7.40 10.83 1.20
N PHE A 126 6.55 10.27 2.08
CA PHE A 126 6.14 8.88 1.97
C PHE A 126 5.42 8.57 0.64
N PHE A 127 4.56 9.47 0.18
CA PHE A 127 3.75 9.31 -1.03
C PHE A 127 4.42 9.80 -2.31
N GLU A 128 5.56 10.49 -2.23
CA GLU A 128 6.34 10.91 -3.40
C GLU A 128 6.95 9.73 -4.17
N THR A 129 7.19 9.90 -5.47
CA THR A 129 7.89 8.89 -6.28
C THR A 129 9.36 8.81 -5.89
N LEU A 130 9.84 7.60 -5.61
CA LEU A 130 11.26 7.33 -5.43
C LEU A 130 11.92 6.95 -6.76
N PRO A 131 13.25 7.11 -6.92
CA PRO A 131 13.97 6.62 -8.09
C PRO A 131 13.72 5.14 -8.38
N GLU A 132 13.58 4.32 -7.34
CA GLU A 132 13.31 2.87 -7.45
C GLU A 132 11.89 2.56 -7.93
N ASP A 133 10.96 3.51 -7.85
CA ASP A 133 9.60 3.37 -8.40
C ASP A 133 9.63 3.54 -9.93
N LEU A 134 10.51 4.41 -10.44
CA LEU A 134 10.65 4.70 -11.88
C LEU A 134 11.61 3.73 -12.57
N THR A 135 12.70 3.38 -11.89
CA THR A 135 13.75 2.48 -12.37
C THR A 135 13.95 1.35 -11.36
N PRO A 136 13.04 0.35 -11.32
CA PRO A 136 13.19 -0.77 -10.40
C PRO A 136 14.39 -1.64 -10.78
N PRO A 137 15.02 -2.33 -9.81
CA PRO A 137 16.08 -3.29 -10.10
C PRO A 137 15.59 -4.38 -11.09
N PRO A 138 16.46 -4.85 -11.99
CA PRO A 138 16.10 -5.94 -12.89
C PRO A 138 15.69 -7.18 -12.09
N PRO A 139 14.68 -7.94 -12.56
CA PRO A 139 14.23 -9.15 -11.88
C PRO A 139 15.31 -10.23 -11.89
N ASP A 140 15.20 -11.19 -10.96
CA ASP A 140 16.05 -12.38 -10.96
C ASP A 140 15.79 -13.20 -12.24
N PRO A 141 16.82 -13.55 -13.05
CA PRO A 141 16.64 -14.28 -14.30
C PRO A 141 15.93 -15.63 -14.16
N LYS A 142 16.03 -16.27 -12.98
CA LYS A 142 15.42 -17.57 -12.68
C LYS A 142 14.11 -17.44 -11.90
N LYS A 143 13.85 -16.27 -11.30
CA LYS A 143 12.68 -16.02 -10.43
C LYS A 143 12.07 -14.67 -10.77
N PRO A 144 11.19 -14.59 -11.78
CA PRO A 144 10.56 -13.33 -12.16
C PRO A 144 9.70 -12.77 -11.01
N ASN A 145 9.55 -11.45 -11.00
CA ASN A 145 8.62 -10.77 -10.10
C ASN A 145 7.19 -11.26 -10.36
N LYS A 146 6.37 -11.30 -9.31
CA LYS A 146 4.95 -11.68 -9.41
C LYS A 146 4.07 -10.57 -8.88
N THR A 147 3.14 -10.10 -9.69
CA THR A 147 2.21 -9.03 -9.36
C THR A 147 0.82 -9.61 -9.14
N TYR A 148 0.17 -9.17 -8.07
CA TYR A 148 -1.15 -9.63 -7.63
C TYR A 148 -2.03 -8.40 -7.47
N LEU A 149 -2.86 -8.10 -8.48
CA LEU A 149 -3.74 -6.94 -8.47
C LEU A 149 -5.08 -7.24 -7.79
N THR A 150 -5.62 -6.27 -7.06
CA THR A 150 -6.90 -6.41 -6.33
C THR A 150 -8.09 -6.71 -7.24
N PHE A 151 -8.02 -6.29 -8.50
CA PHE A 151 -9.10 -6.48 -9.48
C PHE A 151 -9.05 -7.86 -10.17
N GLU A 152 -7.93 -8.58 -10.11
CA GLU A 152 -7.74 -9.85 -10.82
C GLU A 152 -8.13 -11.09 -9.99
N SER A 153 -8.31 -10.94 -8.67
CA SER A 153 -8.65 -12.05 -7.76
C SER A 153 -10.10 -12.58 -7.85
N LYS A 154 -10.90 -12.11 -8.82
CA LYS A 154 -12.29 -12.57 -9.06
C LYS A 154 -12.46 -13.45 -10.31
N GLY A 155 -11.40 -14.09 -10.78
CA GLY A 155 -11.46 -14.97 -11.95
C GLY A 155 -11.00 -16.40 -11.67
N GLY A 156 -11.94 -17.31 -11.38
CA GLY A 156 -11.83 -18.72 -11.77
C GLY A 156 -11.44 -19.74 -10.69
N ASP A 157 -12.46 -20.33 -10.06
CA ASP A 157 -12.41 -21.75 -9.66
C ASP A 157 -13.85 -22.29 -9.59
N ASN A 158 -14.51 -22.38 -10.75
CA ASN A 158 -15.72 -23.18 -10.90
C ASN A 158 -15.29 -24.60 -11.28
N LYS A 159 -14.99 -25.45 -10.28
CA LYS A 159 -14.82 -26.89 -10.48
C LYS A 159 -16.20 -27.49 -10.75
N ASP A 160 -16.53 -27.56 -12.03
CA ASP A 160 -17.57 -28.44 -12.56
C ASP A 160 -17.23 -29.88 -12.17
N LYS A 161 -17.88 -30.41 -11.13
CA LYS A 161 -17.88 -31.84 -10.83
C LYS A 161 -18.95 -32.49 -11.70
N GLY A 162 -18.56 -32.79 -12.94
CA GLY A 162 -19.28 -33.71 -13.81
C GLY A 162 -19.48 -35.05 -13.11
N LYS A 163 -20.75 -35.45 -13.00
CA LYS A 163 -21.23 -36.78 -12.59
C LYS A 163 -20.53 -37.88 -13.39
N SER A 164 -20.07 -38.92 -12.70
CA SER A 164 -20.01 -40.28 -13.24
C SER A 164 -20.85 -41.17 -12.33
N ALA A 165 -22.06 -41.48 -12.77
CA ALA A 165 -22.84 -42.61 -12.26
C ALA A 165 -22.67 -43.71 -13.30
N ASP A 166 -21.93 -44.76 -12.94
CA ASP A 166 -21.85 -45.98 -13.75
C ASP A 166 -22.96 -46.96 -13.35
N LYS A 167 -23.32 -47.74 -14.37
CA LYS A 167 -24.52 -48.52 -14.65
C LYS A 167 -24.69 -49.75 -13.74
N SER A 168 -25.94 -50.23 -13.62
CA SER A 168 -26.33 -51.57 -14.09
C SER A 168 -27.81 -51.82 -13.81
N GLY A 169 -28.55 -52.14 -14.85
CA GLY A 169 -29.97 -52.49 -14.80
C GLY A 169 -30.43 -52.87 -16.19
N MET A 170 -30.16 -54.10 -16.62
CA MET A 170 -30.90 -54.77 -17.68
C MET A 170 -30.59 -56.28 -17.66
N MET A 171 -31.65 -57.05 -17.46
CA MET A 171 -31.83 -58.49 -17.75
C MET A 171 -31.24 -59.50 -16.77
#